data_AF-A0A850NY83-F1
#
_entry.id   AF-A0A850NY83-F1
#
_cell.length_a   1.000
_cell.length_b   1.000
_cell.length_c   1.000
_cell.angle_alpha   90.00
_cell.angle_beta   90.00
_cell.angle_gamma   90.00
#
_symmetry.space_group_name_H-M   'P 1'
#
loop_
_entity.id
_entity.type
_entity.pdbx_description
1 polymer ?
#
loop_
_entity_poly.entity_id
_entity_poly.type
_entity_poly.pdbx_seq_one_letter_code
_entity_poly.pdbx_strand_id
1 'polypeptide(L)'
;PALLLRRFGTDDTPSAATTRWRIGPAVSPPPSDRLAALWLDPPRLHLDLIRCRGGMPASWTLTCHDDIPHPLSVAAPLADRPPAPRPATQFRRLA
;
A
#
# COMPACT_ATOMS: atom_id res chain seq x y z
N PRO A 1 -7.08 3.88 3.61
CA PRO A 1 -6.35 4.94 2.88
C PRO A 1 -5.65 4.31 1.68
N ALA A 2 -5.60 4.99 0.53
CA ALA A 2 -4.95 4.45 -0.67
C ALA A 2 -3.93 5.45 -1.18
N LEU A 3 -2.73 4.99 -1.50
CA LEU A 3 -1.62 5.82 -1.93
C LEU A 3 -1.30 5.52 -3.40
N LEU A 4 -0.83 6.53 -4.14
CA LEU A 4 -0.32 6.36 -5.49
C LEU A 4 1.21 6.31 -5.41
N LEU A 5 1.80 5.20 -5.84
CA LEU A 5 3.25 5.05 -5.96
C LEU A 5 3.67 5.42 -7.37
N ARG A 6 4.73 6.22 -7.52
CA ARG A 6 5.39 6.48 -8.80
C ARG A 6 6.87 6.16 -8.70
N ARG A 7 7.46 5.84 -9.85
CA ARG A 7 8.91 5.91 -9.99
C ARG A 7 9.33 7.37 -10.00
N PHE A 8 10.41 7.67 -9.30
CA PHE A 8 11.05 8.98 -9.36
C PHE A 8 11.60 9.24 -10.77
N GLY A 9 11.39 10.44 -11.31
CA GLY A 9 11.98 10.88 -12.58
C GLY A 9 11.14 10.71 -13.86
N THR A 10 9.83 10.42 -13.78
CA THR A 10 8.94 10.40 -14.96
C THR A 10 8.07 11.66 -14.99
N ASP A 11 8.09 12.41 -16.10
CA ASP A 11 7.34 13.67 -16.32
C ASP A 11 5.83 13.48 -16.56
N ASP A 12 5.28 12.31 -16.28
CA ASP A 12 3.90 11.99 -16.59
C ASP A 12 2.91 12.64 -15.59
N THR A 13 1.76 13.11 -16.07
CA THR A 13 0.78 13.81 -15.22
C THR A 13 0.15 12.85 -14.20
N PRO A 14 0.21 13.13 -12.88
CA PRO A 14 -0.21 12.18 -11.86
C PRO A 14 -1.73 11.96 -11.89
N SER A 15 -2.17 10.71 -12.09
CA SER A 15 -3.58 10.32 -12.06
C SER A 15 -3.82 9.16 -11.10
N ALA A 16 -4.78 9.33 -10.20
CA ALA A 16 -5.26 8.27 -9.31
C ALA A 16 -5.98 7.13 -10.06
N ALA A 17 -6.26 7.31 -11.36
CA ALA A 17 -6.87 6.28 -12.20
C ALA A 17 -5.86 5.25 -12.71
N THR A 18 -4.56 5.53 -12.62
CA THR A 18 -3.50 4.69 -13.20
C THR A 18 -3.21 3.47 -12.33
N THR A 19 -2.93 3.69 -11.04
CA THR A 19 -2.85 2.62 -10.04
C THR A 19 -3.41 3.08 -8.69
N ARG A 20 -4.04 2.17 -7.94
CA ARG A 20 -4.54 2.45 -6.58
C ARG A 20 -4.04 1.38 -5.63
N TRP A 21 -3.26 1.77 -4.62
CA TRP A 21 -2.65 0.85 -3.68
C TRP A 21 -3.19 1.01 -2.27
N ARG A 22 -3.24 -0.07 -1.48
CA ARG A 22 -3.25 0.00 -0.01
C ARG A 22 -1.90 -0.48 0.48
N ILE A 23 -1.37 0.22 1.48
CA ILE A 23 -0.08 -0.08 2.10
C ILE A 23 -0.34 -0.19 3.59
N GLY A 24 0.10 -1.28 4.20
CA GLY A 24 -0.03 -1.53 5.63
C GLY A 24 1.10 -2.42 6.16
N PRO A 25 1.16 -2.62 7.48
CA PRO A 25 2.10 -3.57 8.07
C PRO A 25 1.75 -5.00 7.64
N ALA A 26 2.77 -5.82 7.38
CA ALA A 26 2.59 -7.26 7.23
C ALA A 26 2.88 -7.97 8.56
N VAL A 27 2.21 -9.10 8.79
CA VAL A 27 2.42 -9.94 9.97
C VAL A 27 3.83 -10.54 9.92
N SER A 28 4.55 -10.47 11.04
CA SER A 28 5.82 -11.18 11.19
C SER A 28 5.59 -12.69 11.25
N PRO A 29 6.38 -13.52 10.53
CA PRO A 29 6.33 -14.95 10.73
C PRO A 29 6.82 -15.28 12.14
N PRO A 30 6.43 -16.44 12.68
CA PRO A 30 6.98 -16.91 13.94
C PRO A 30 8.50 -17.07 13.81
N PRO A 31 9.27 -16.78 14.88
CA PRO A 31 10.71 -16.98 14.87
C PRO A 31 11.03 -18.47 14.65
N SER A 32 12.05 -18.74 13.83
CA SER A 32 12.46 -20.11 13.50
C SER A 32 13.08 -20.86 14.69
N ASP A 33 13.71 -20.12 15.62
CA ASP A 33 14.30 -20.66 16.84
C ASP A 33 14.31 -19.61 17.97
N ARG A 34 14.84 -20.00 19.14
CA ARG A 34 14.97 -19.11 20.31
C ARG A 34 15.95 -17.96 20.10
N LEU A 35 16.97 -18.16 19.27
CA LEU A 35 17.95 -17.12 19.00
C LEU A 35 17.32 -16.04 18.13
N ALA A 36 16.65 -16.42 17.03
CA ALA A 36 15.90 -15.56 16.13
C ALA A 36 14.82 -14.73 16.86
N ALA A 37 14.20 -15.28 17.92
CA ALA A 37 13.24 -14.55 18.74
C ALA A 37 13.84 -13.33 19.48
N LEU A 38 15.16 -13.24 19.60
CA LEU A 38 15.87 -12.13 20.24
C LEU A 38 16.21 -10.99 19.26
N TRP A 39 16.06 -11.21 17.96
CA TRP A 39 16.39 -10.23 16.92
C TRP A 39 15.13 -9.57 16.38
N LEU A 40 15.22 -8.29 16.02
CA LEU A 40 14.19 -7.64 15.23
C LEU A 40 14.29 -8.11 13.79
N ASP A 41 13.22 -8.70 13.28
CA ASP A 41 13.09 -8.95 11.87
C ASP A 41 13.05 -7.63 11.08
N PRO A 42 13.50 -7.64 9.81
CA PRO A 42 13.40 -6.47 8.95
C PRO A 42 11.93 -6.03 8.79
N PRO A 43 11.68 -4.72 8.63
CA PRO A 43 10.32 -4.21 8.49
C PRO A 43 9.65 -4.81 7.25
N ARG A 44 8.42 -5.30 7.45
CA ARG A 44 7.60 -5.89 6.39
C ARG A 44 6.34 -5.10 6.12
N LEU A 45 6.02 -4.94 4.84
CA LEU A 45 4.86 -4.20 4.36
C LEU A 45 3.98 -5.10 3.51
N HIS A 46 2.67 -5.03 3.75
CA HIS A 46 1.66 -5.63 2.89
C HIS A 46 1.16 -4.58 1.90
N LEU A 47 1.16 -4.93 0.62
CA LEU A 47 0.73 -4.06 -0.47
C LEU A 47 -0.43 -4.71 -1.22
N ASP A 48 -1.54 -3.99 -1.37
CA ASP A 48 -2.63 -4.38 -2.25
C ASP A 48 -2.73 -3.41 -3.42
N LEU A 49 -2.61 -3.90 -4.65
CA LEU A 49 -3.00 -3.16 -5.85
C LEU A 49 -4.49 -3.38 -6.08
N ILE A 50 -5.32 -2.41 -5.69
CA ILE A 50 -6.78 -2.46 -5.83
C ILE A 50 -7.20 -2.24 -7.28
N ARG A 51 -6.47 -1.40 -8.02
CA ARG A 51 -6.81 -1.01 -9.40
C ARG A 51 -5.55 -0.70 -10.18
N CYS A 52 -5.47 -1.18 -11.40
CA CYS A 52 -4.44 -0.84 -12.37
C CYS A 52 -5.09 -0.70 -13.75
N ARG A 53 -4.75 0.36 -14.50
CA ARG A 53 -5.21 0.49 -15.89
C ARG A 53 -4.52 -0.57 -16.75
N GLY A 54 -5.27 -1.55 -17.25
CA GLY A 54 -4.74 -2.64 -18.09
C GLY A 54 -4.05 -3.76 -17.30
N GLY A 55 -4.17 -3.78 -15.97
CA GLY A 55 -3.60 -4.82 -15.12
C GLY A 55 -4.63 -5.44 -14.17
N MET A 56 -4.28 -6.59 -13.59
CA MET A 56 -5.10 -7.26 -12.58
C MET A 56 -4.73 -6.78 -11.17
N PRO A 57 -5.71 -6.71 -10.23
CA PRO A 57 -5.41 -6.58 -8.81
C PRO A 57 -4.51 -7.71 -8.31
N ALA A 58 -3.63 -7.40 -7.37
CA ALA A 58 -2.71 -8.36 -6.76
C ALA A 58 -2.23 -7.85 -5.39
N SER A 59 -1.71 -8.77 -4.59
CA SER A 59 -1.20 -8.49 -3.25
C SER A 59 0.22 -9.03 -3.09
N TRP A 60 1.05 -8.31 -2.34
CA TRP A 60 2.45 -8.68 -2.08
C TRP A 60 2.81 -8.41 -0.63
N THR A 61 3.84 -9.12 -0.16
CA THR A 61 4.55 -8.79 1.08
C THR A 61 5.97 -8.41 0.72
N LEU A 62 6.37 -7.20 1.07
CA LEU A 62 7.74 -6.72 0.90
C LEU A 62 8.48 -6.79 2.21
N THR A 63 9.76 -7.15 2.13
CA THR A 63 10.71 -7.07 3.24
C THR A 63 11.78 -6.06 2.85
N CYS A 64 11.99 -5.02 3.67
CA CYS A 64 13.07 -4.06 3.45
C CYS A 64 14.32 -4.57 4.16
N HIS A 65 15.28 -5.07 3.39
CA HIS A 65 16.55 -5.60 3.91
C HIS A 65 17.65 -4.54 4.05
N ASP A 66 17.47 -3.38 3.42
CA ASP A 66 18.49 -2.36 3.29
C ASP A 66 18.01 -1.03 3.88
N ASP A 67 18.90 -0.31 4.57
CA ASP A 67 18.67 1.06 5.05
C ASP A 67 18.78 2.12 3.93
N ILE A 68 18.81 1.70 2.66
CA ILE A 68 18.96 2.62 1.53
C ILE A 68 17.63 3.34 1.31
N PRO A 69 17.57 4.68 1.46
CA PRO A 69 16.34 5.42 1.20
C PRO A 69 15.98 5.27 -0.28
N HIS A 70 14.91 4.52 -0.56
CA HIS A 70 14.36 4.45 -1.90
C HIS A 70 13.72 5.81 -2.26
N PRO A 71 13.99 6.37 -3.45
CA PRO A 71 13.40 7.64 -3.87
C PRO A 71 11.92 7.42 -4.24
N LEU A 72 11.06 7.34 -3.23
CA LEU A 72 9.62 7.32 -3.39
C LEU A 72 9.09 8.71 -3.03
N SER A 73 8.51 9.43 -3.99
CA SER A 73 7.88 10.72 -3.73
C SER A 73 6.35 10.59 -3.69
N VAL A 74 5.75 11.02 -2.58
CA VAL A 74 4.29 11.14 -2.48
C VAL A 74 3.85 12.32 -3.32
N ALA A 75 2.85 12.13 -4.19
CA ALA A 75 2.26 13.23 -4.95
C ALA A 75 1.43 14.13 -4.01
N ALA A 76 1.97 15.29 -3.64
CA ALA A 76 1.31 16.26 -2.75
C ALA A 76 -0.16 16.56 -3.10
N PRO A 77 -0.56 16.75 -4.38
CA PRO A 77 -1.97 17.01 -4.72
C PRO A 77 -2.94 15.86 -4.41
N LEU A 78 -2.44 14.64 -4.24
CA LEU A 78 -3.24 13.45 -3.91
C LEU A 78 -3.17 13.08 -2.44
N ALA A 79 -2.11 13.48 -1.72
CA ALA A 79 -1.99 13.28 -0.28
C ALA A 79 -3.08 14.04 0.48
N ASP A 80 -3.38 15.27 0.06
CA ASP A 80 -4.33 16.17 0.72
C ASP A 80 -5.77 16.03 0.19
N ARG A 81 -6.04 15.04 -0.67
CA ARG A 81 -7.39 14.84 -1.20
C ARG A 81 -8.32 14.35 -0.07
N PRO A 82 -9.44 15.05 0.20
CA PRO A 82 -10.41 14.59 1.18
C PRO A 82 -10.95 13.20 0.81
N PRO A 83 -11.20 12.31 1.80
CA PRO A 83 -11.68 10.97 1.54
C PRO A 83 -13.00 11.01 0.75
N ALA A 84 -13.15 10.08 -0.20
CA ALA A 84 -14.39 9.97 -0.95
C ALA A 84 -15.58 9.74 0.00
N PRO A 85 -16.77 10.31 -0.27
CA PRO A 85 -17.95 10.12 0.56
C PRO A 85 -18.25 8.64 0.75
N ARG A 86 -18.45 8.20 1.99
CA ARG A 86 -18.80 6.81 2.28
C ARG A 86 -20.22 6.56 1.73
N PRO A 87 -20.44 5.58 0.83
CA PRO A 87 -21.77 5.27 0.37
C PRO A 87 -22.63 4.87 1.57
N ALA A 88 -23.84 5.43 1.67
CA ALA A 88 -24.78 5.09 2.73
C ALA A 88 -25.07 3.59 2.63
N THR A 89 -24.77 2.85 3.69
CA THR A 89 -25.17 1.45 3.83
C THR A 89 -26.69 1.41 3.90
N GLN A 90 -27.35 1.14 2.78
CA GLN A 90 -28.79 0.89 2.78
C GLN A 90 -29.03 -0.49 3.41
N PHE A 91 -29.49 -0.49 4.66
CA PHE A 91 -30.07 -1.69 5.25
C PHE A 91 -31.44 -1.90 4.63
N ARG A 92 -31.51 -2.82 3.67
CA ARG A 92 -32.78 -3.25 3.08
C ARG A 92 -33.47 -4.14 4.11
N ARG A 93 -34.47 -3.60 4.81
CA ARG A 93 -35.33 -4.37 5.71
C ARG A 93 -36.20 -5.28 4.82
N LEU A 94 -35.99 -6.59 4.89
CA LEU A 94 -36.89 -7.57 4.30
C LEU A 94 -38.14 -7.63 5.19
N ALA A 95 -39.31 -7.44 4.58
CA ALA A 95 -40.62 -7.59 5.19
C ALA A 95 -41.06 -9.06 5.14
#